data_AF-A0A4Z2F8K1-F1
#
_entry.id   AF-A0A4Z2F8K1-F1
#
_cell.length_a   1.000
_cell.length_b   1.000
_cell.length_c   1.000
_cell.angle_alpha   90.00
_cell.angle_beta   90.00
_cell.angle_gamma   90.00
#
_symmetry.space_group_name_H-M   'P 1'
#
loop_
_entity.id
_entity.type
_entity.pdbx_description
1 polymer ?
#
loop_
_entity_poly.entity_id
_entity_poly.type
_entity_poly.pdbx_seq_one_letter_code
_entity_poly.pdbx_strand_id
1 'polypeptide(L)'
;MRGAPRSADPDAPRPSPPGRAPPWPAVETAANGERLRENRQRLTENGQRLTENGQRLTENGQRLTENGQRLTENGQPLTENGQPLTENGQRLTETGQRLTENGQRLTENG
;
A
#
# COMPACT_ATOMS: atom_id res chain seq x y z
N MET A 1 -58.62 -28.49 45.15
CA MET A 1 -57.17 -28.76 45.20
C MET A 1 -56.44 -27.50 44.75
N ARG A 2 -55.75 -26.78 45.64
CA ARG A 2 -54.83 -25.69 45.27
C ARG A 2 -53.42 -26.19 45.55
N GLY A 3 -52.61 -26.37 44.51
CA GLY A 3 -51.21 -26.76 44.65
C GLY A 3 -50.41 -25.63 45.26
N ALA A 4 -49.66 -25.91 46.33
CA ALA A 4 -48.76 -24.96 46.97
C ALA A 4 -47.62 -24.57 46.00
N PRO A 5 -47.11 -23.33 46.06
CA PRO A 5 -45.93 -22.95 45.29
C PRO A 5 -44.71 -23.72 45.81
N ARG A 6 -43.94 -24.33 44.88
CA ARG A 6 -42.67 -25.01 45.19
C ARG A 6 -41.69 -24.00 45.79
N SER A 7 -41.22 -24.28 47.00
CA SER A 7 -40.14 -23.55 47.66
C SER A 7 -38.91 -23.50 46.77
N ALA A 8 -38.42 -22.29 46.47
CA ALA A 8 -37.16 -22.11 45.76
C ALA A 8 -36.01 -22.59 46.66
N ASP A 9 -35.17 -23.47 46.13
CA ASP A 9 -34.03 -24.06 46.82
C ASP A 9 -32.93 -22.97 47.05
N PRO A 10 -32.61 -22.59 48.29
CA PRO A 10 -31.68 -21.49 48.58
C PRO A 10 -30.22 -21.79 48.22
N ASP A 11 -29.87 -23.06 47.99
CA ASP A 11 -28.52 -23.52 47.64
C ASP A 11 -28.29 -23.69 46.13
N ALA A 12 -29.27 -23.32 45.28
CA ALA A 12 -29.07 -23.36 43.84
C ALA A 12 -27.94 -22.39 43.41
N PRO A 13 -26.92 -22.86 42.65
CA PRO A 13 -25.85 -21.98 42.19
C PRO A 13 -26.43 -20.86 41.36
N ARG A 14 -26.13 -19.62 41.75
CA ARG A 14 -26.61 -18.43 41.03
C ARG A 14 -26.10 -18.49 39.59
N PRO A 15 -26.94 -18.26 38.58
CA PRO A 15 -26.50 -18.24 37.19
C PRO A 15 -25.41 -17.19 37.04
N SER A 16 -24.28 -17.58 36.44
CA SER A 16 -23.18 -16.66 36.14
C SER A 16 -23.73 -15.48 35.33
N PRO A 17 -23.43 -14.22 35.72
CA PRO A 17 -23.85 -13.08 34.93
C PRO A 17 -23.29 -13.22 33.50
N PRO A 18 -24.05 -12.84 32.46
CA PRO A 18 -23.53 -12.87 31.11
C PRO A 18 -22.21 -12.08 31.07
N GLY A 19 -21.18 -12.70 30.50
CA GLY A 19 -19.85 -12.08 30.38
C GLY A 19 -19.99 -10.66 29.85
N ARG A 20 -19.45 -9.69 30.60
CA ARG A 20 -19.68 -8.26 30.37
C ARG A 20 -19.19 -7.91 28.96
N ALA A 21 -20.13 -7.70 28.03
CA ALA A 21 -19.80 -7.25 26.69
C ALA A 21 -19.04 -5.92 26.77
N PRO A 22 -17.98 -5.72 25.98
CA PRO A 22 -17.24 -4.46 25.98
C PRO A 22 -18.18 -3.32 25.60
N PRO A 23 -18.02 -2.13 26.19
CA PRO A 23 -18.87 -0.99 25.87
C PRO A 23 -18.71 -0.67 24.37
N TRP A 24 -19.82 -0.43 23.67
CA TRP A 24 -19.88 -0.02 22.26
C TRP A 24 -18.77 0.96 21.82
N PRO A 25 -18.45 2.03 22.58
CA PRO A 25 -17.34 2.94 22.24
C PRO A 25 -15.95 2.28 22.25
N ALA A 26 -15.72 1.24 23.06
CA ALA A 26 -14.45 0.49 23.06
C ALA A 26 -14.32 -0.42 21.81
N VAL A 27 -15.42 -0.97 21.32
CA VAL A 27 -15.43 -1.78 20.09
C VAL A 27 -15.19 -0.88 18.87
N GLU A 28 -15.80 0.29 18.83
CA GLU A 28 -15.66 1.25 17.73
C GLU A 28 -14.26 1.87 17.66
N THR A 29 -13.67 2.21 18.81
CA THR A 29 -12.28 2.69 18.89
C THR A 29 -11.26 1.62 18.48
N ALA A 30 -11.46 0.36 18.89
CA ALA A 30 -10.63 -0.75 18.45
C ALA A 30 -10.72 -0.99 16.93
N ALA A 31 -11.93 -1.00 16.37
CA ALA A 31 -12.14 -1.14 14.93
C ALA A 31 -11.49 0.01 14.13
N ASN A 32 -11.56 1.25 14.64
CA ASN A 32 -10.89 2.39 14.01
C ASN A 32 -9.36 2.30 14.11
N GLY A 33 -8.82 1.76 15.21
CA GLY A 33 -7.39 1.49 15.36
C GLY A 33 -6.86 0.46 14.37
N GLU A 34 -7.58 -0.64 14.17
CA GLU A 34 -7.22 -1.66 13.18
C GLU A 34 -7.29 -1.12 11.75
N ARG A 35 -8.35 -0.36 11.41
CA ARG A 35 -8.46 0.29 10.09
C ARG A 35 -7.32 1.26 9.81
N LEU A 36 -6.84 1.98 10.83
CA LEU A 36 -5.68 2.87 10.70
C LEU A 36 -4.39 2.09 10.42
N ARG A 37 -4.19 0.95 11.10
CA ARG A 37 -3.04 0.06 10.88
C ARG A 37 -3.03 -0.53 9.47
N GLU A 38 -4.18 -1.03 9.00
CA GLU A 38 -4.34 -1.54 7.63
C GLU A 38 -4.06 -0.45 6.60
N ASN A 39 -4.60 0.76 6.81
CA ASN A 39 -4.35 1.87 5.90
C ASN A 39 -2.87 2.25 5.85
N ARG A 40 -2.16 2.25 6.97
CA ARG A 40 -0.72 2.49 7.01
C ARG A 40 0.05 1.42 6.23
N GLN A 41 -0.26 0.14 6.45
CA GLN A 41 0.38 -0.96 5.70
C GLN A 41 0.18 -0.79 4.18
N ARG A 42 -1.05 -0.49 3.75
CA ARG A 42 -1.36 -0.25 2.34
C ARG A 42 -0.60 0.95 1.76
N LEU A 43 -0.39 2.00 2.56
CA LEU A 43 0.40 3.16 2.14
C LEU A 43 1.87 2.78 1.91
N THR A 44 2.46 2.02 2.84
CA THR A 44 3.83 1.51 2.72
C THR A 44 4.00 0.63 1.49
N GLU A 45 3.09 -0.32 1.26
CA GLU A 45 3.12 -1.19 0.06
C GLU A 45 3.03 -0.37 -1.23
N ASN A 46 2.16 0.64 -1.28
CA ASN A 46 2.06 1.53 -2.43
C ASN A 46 3.35 2.35 -2.64
N GLY A 47 3.99 2.83 -1.57
CA GLY A 47 5.27 3.53 -1.64
C GLY A 47 6.40 2.66 -2.22
N GLN A 48 6.45 1.39 -1.82
CA GLN A 48 7.40 0.41 -2.36
C GLN A 48 7.16 0.16 -3.85
N ARG A 49 5.91 -0.07 -4.26
CA ARG A 49 5.55 -0.30 -5.67
C ARG A 49 5.86 0.91 -6.56
N LEU A 50 5.68 2.12 -6.06
CA LEU A 50 6.07 3.35 -6.79
C LEU A 50 7.58 3.44 -6.97
N THR A 51 8.34 3.06 -5.95
CA THR A 51 9.80 3.00 -6.00
C THR A 51 10.30 2.01 -7.05
N GLU A 52 9.78 0.79 -7.05
CA GLU A 52 10.12 -0.25 -8.04
C GLU A 52 9.76 0.19 -9.47
N ASN A 53 8.57 0.77 -9.65
CA ASN A 53 8.18 1.30 -10.97
C ASN A 53 9.11 2.43 -11.42
N GLY A 54 9.56 3.27 -10.50
CA GLY A 54 10.53 4.33 -10.76
C GLY A 54 11.88 3.79 -11.26
N GLN A 55 12.38 2.74 -10.61
CA GLN A 55 13.62 2.05 -11.03
C GLN A 55 13.48 1.44 -12.43
N ARG A 56 12.38 0.73 -12.70
CA ARG A 56 12.12 0.11 -14.01
C ARG A 56 12.02 1.14 -15.14
N LEU A 57 11.41 2.30 -14.89
CA LEU A 57 11.37 3.39 -15.87
C LEU A 57 12.76 3.96 -16.14
N THR A 58 13.60 4.06 -15.11
CA THR A 58 14.99 4.48 -15.25
C THR A 58 15.81 3.54 -16.11
N GLU A 59 15.72 2.23 -15.86
CA GLU A 59 16.39 1.21 -16.68
C GLU A 59 15.92 1.23 -18.13
N ASN A 60 14.61 1.34 -18.36
CA ASN A 60 14.07 1.46 -19.72
C ASN A 60 14.58 2.71 -20.43
N GLY A 61 14.71 3.83 -19.70
CA GLY A 61 15.26 5.07 -20.20
C GLY A 61 16.71 4.95 -20.67
N GLN A 62 17.55 4.27 -19.88
CA GLN A 62 18.93 3.97 -20.23
C GLN A 62 19.02 3.10 -21.49
N ARG A 63 18.22 2.03 -21.57
CA ARG A 63 18.19 1.14 -22.75
C ARG A 63 17.77 1.86 -24.03
N LEU A 64 16.82 2.78 -23.94
CA LEU A 64 16.40 3.60 -25.09
C LEU A 64 17.52 4.54 -25.56
N THR A 65 18.27 5.11 -24.62
CA THR A 65 19.44 5.94 -24.90
C THR A 65 20.53 5.15 -25.60
N GLU A 66 20.90 3.98 -25.08
CA GLU A 66 21.87 3.07 -25.72
C GLU A 66 21.45 2.67 -27.13
N ASN A 67 20.17 2.35 -27.33
CA ASN A 67 19.65 2.03 -28.66
C ASN A 67 19.74 3.23 -29.60
N GLY A 68 19.46 4.44 -29.13
CA GLY A 68 19.60 5.67 -29.92
C GLY A 68 21.05 5.95 -30.34
N GLN A 69 22.00 5.72 -29.44
CA GLN A 69 23.43 5.82 -29.72
C GLN A 69 23.87 4.80 -30.77
N ARG A 70 23.50 3.51 -30.60
CA ARG A 70 23.80 2.45 -31.56
C ARG A 70 23.20 2.72 -32.94
N LEU A 71 22.00 3.29 -33.01
CA LEU A 71 21.39 3.68 -34.30
C LEU A 71 22.17 4.81 -34.97
N THR A 72 22.66 5.77 -34.19
CA THR A 72 23.49 6.87 -34.68
C THR A 72 24.83 6.37 -35.21
N GLU A 73 25.48 5.44 -34.50
CA GLU A 73 26.74 4.83 -34.93
C GLU A 73 26.61 3.99 -36.21
N ASN A 74 25.47 3.31 -36.42
CA ASN A 74 25.27 2.39 -37.53
C ASN A 74 24.85 3.04 -38.87
N GLY A 75 24.68 4.36 -38.95
CA GLY A 75 24.53 5.02 -40.25
C GLY A 75 23.89 6.40 -40.20
N GLN A 76 24.48 7.35 -40.93
CA GLN A 76 24.07 8.75 -40.98
C GLN A 76 22.60 9.05 -41.35
N PRO A 77 21.76 8.18 -41.97
CA PRO A 77 20.32 8.44 -42.08
C PRO A 77 19.48 7.96 -40.87
N LEU A 78 20.01 7.16 -39.93
CA LEU A 78 19.30 6.75 -38.71
C LEU A 78 19.46 7.73 -37.53
N THR A 79 20.32 8.75 -37.70
CA THR A 79 20.55 9.83 -36.73
C THR A 79 19.24 10.53 -36.32
N GLU A 80 18.30 10.71 -37.25
CA GLU A 80 16.98 11.29 -36.97
C GLU A 80 16.15 10.47 -35.97
N ASN A 81 16.31 9.14 -35.95
CA ASN A 81 15.61 8.28 -34.99
C ASN A 81 16.39 8.11 -33.68
N GLY A 82 17.72 8.28 -33.70
CA GLY A 82 18.58 8.13 -32.52
C GLY A 82 18.42 9.24 -31.48
N GLN A 83 18.28 10.49 -31.93
CA GLN A 83 18.07 11.64 -31.03
C GLN A 83 16.75 11.55 -30.23
N PRO A 84 15.58 11.34 -30.86
CA PRO A 84 14.31 11.21 -30.14
C PRO A 84 14.29 10.04 -29.15
N LEU A 85 14.96 8.92 -29.47
CA LEU A 85 15.07 7.78 -28.55
C LEU A 85 15.92 8.10 -27.32
N THR A 86 17.00 8.87 -27.50
CA THR A 86 17.83 9.35 -26.40
C THR A 86 17.07 10.31 -25.50
N GLU A 87 16.36 11.29 -26.07
CA GLU A 87 15.53 12.22 -25.31
C GLU A 87 14.40 11.49 -24.55
N ASN A 88 13.70 10.57 -25.21
CA ASN A 88 12.68 9.75 -24.54
C ASN A 88 13.28 8.91 -23.41
N GLY A 89 14.50 8.40 -23.62
CA GLY A 89 15.25 7.69 -22.60
C GLY A 89 15.46 8.54 -21.34
N GLN A 90 16.00 9.75 -21.52
CA GLN A 90 16.22 10.70 -20.44
C GLN A 90 14.93 11.07 -19.69
N ARG A 91 13.84 11.32 -20.42
CA ARG A 91 12.53 11.66 -19.82
C ARG A 91 11.96 10.52 -18.97
N LEU A 92 12.15 9.27 -19.40
CA LEU A 92 11.73 8.11 -18.61
C LEU A 92 12.57 7.94 -17.34
N THR A 93 13.87 8.21 -17.41
CA THR A 93 14.73 8.25 -16.23
C THR A 93 14.31 9.32 -15.23
N GLU A 94 14.05 10.54 -15.68
CA GLU A 94 13.58 11.62 -14.80
C GLU A 94 12.21 11.28 -14.17
N THR A 95 11.29 10.73 -14.96
CA THR A 95 9.98 10.28 -14.46
C THR A 95 10.14 9.17 -13.42
N GLY A 96 11.08 8.25 -13.65
CA GLY A 96 11.41 7.18 -12.74
C GLY A 96 11.89 7.69 -11.39
N GLN A 97 12.84 8.63 -11.39
CA GLN A 97 13.35 9.27 -10.18
C GLN A 97 12.24 9.96 -9.38
N ARG A 98 11.37 10.73 -10.04
CA ARG A 98 10.23 11.40 -9.39
C ARG A 98 9.25 10.41 -8.75
N LEU A 99 9.02 9.25 -9.37
CA LEU A 99 8.17 8.21 -8.79
C LEU A 99 8.80 7.56 -7.56
N THR A 100 10.11 7.35 -7.58
CA THR A 100 10.87 6.88 -6.41
C THR A 100 10.80 7.89 -5.27
N GLU A 101 11.03 9.18 -5.52
CA GLU A 101 10.90 10.23 -4.50
C GLU A 101 9.49 10.30 -3.92
N ASN A 102 8.46 10.21 -4.76
CA ASN A 102 7.06 10.18 -4.30
C ASN A 102 6.76 8.93 -3.45
N GLY A 103 7.32 7.77 -3.81
CA GLY A 103 7.19 6.55 -3.03
C GLY A 103 7.83 6.67 -1.64
N GLN A 104 9.00 7.29 -1.56
CA GLN A 104 9.69 7.59 -0.30
C GLN A 104 8.86 8.55 0.57
N ARG A 105 8.39 9.66 0.00
CA ARG A 105 7.55 10.64 0.71
C ARG A 105 6.25 10.05 1.23
N LEU A 106 5.63 9.13 0.50
CA LEU A 106 4.43 8.44 0.98
C LEU A 106 4.74 7.54 2.17
N THR A 107 5.92 6.90 2.17
CA THR A 107 6.35 6.05 3.28
C THR A 107 6.70 6.87 4.52
N GLU A 108 7.27 8.06 4.37
CA GLU A 108 7.61 8.97 5.47
C GLU A 108 6.39 9.64 6.12
N ASN A 109 5.31 9.88 5.37
CA ASN A 109 4.12 10.58 5.85
C ASN A 109 2.99 9.64 6.35
N GLY A 110 3.25 8.32 6.43
CA GLY A 110 2.27 7.26 6.79
C GLY A 110 2.32 6.76 8.23
#